data_AF-A0A0F9HTR4-F1
#
_entry.id   AF-A0A0F9HTR4-F1
#
_cell.length_a   1.000
_cell.length_b   1.000
_cell.length_c   1.000
_cell.angle_alpha   90.00
_cell.angle_beta   90.00
_cell.angle_gamma   90.00
#
_symmetry.space_group_name_H-M   'P 1'
#
loop_
_entity.id
_entity.type
_entity.pdbx_description
1 polymer ?
#
loop_
_entity_poly.entity_id
_entity_poly.type
_entity_poly.pdbx_seq_one_letter_code
_entity_poly.pdbx_strand_id
1 'polypeptide(L)'
;AGRGRWCQLIGASQGQWAYDAPQLYNEAGSTATLIVRAPGWRVSGFRLVGDTGSPIILELPLAQAGSTADTDWAPGTMIDNNVFYGAVASCSGINFNGAPPDVRILNNIFELFPTASNPCIESTASGVANAYRCTVANNQFMDSVEYINMATRGFNSSHIFGNSFDTGHINTVTTYLDISGGNDNVVFDNIFPGDYSNTGGYTAGTGDTWAGNFADDTAETEVGTDTGITLLVPAA
;
A
#
# COMPACT_ATOMS: atom_id res chain seq x y z
N ALA A 1 13.19 -22.90 12.40
CA ALA A 1 13.80 -21.90 11.50
C ALA A 1 13.78 -22.44 10.07
N GLY A 2 12.73 -22.13 9.31
CA GLY A 2 12.64 -22.53 7.91
C GLY A 2 13.67 -21.78 7.09
N ARG A 3 14.47 -22.51 6.31
CA ARG A 3 15.45 -21.97 5.37
C ARG A 3 14.70 -21.31 4.22
N GLY A 4 14.23 -20.07 4.42
CA GLY A 4 13.57 -19.29 3.38
C GLY A 4 14.47 -19.22 2.16
N ARG A 5 14.11 -19.94 1.10
CA ARG A 5 14.79 -19.83 -0.18
C ARG A 5 14.26 -18.53 -0.79
N TRP A 6 15.18 -17.68 -1.22
CA TRP A 6 14.81 -16.48 -1.97
C TRP A 6 14.12 -16.93 -3.26
N CYS A 7 12.82 -16.68 -3.35
CA CYS A 7 12.00 -17.03 -4.51
C CYS A 7 11.62 -15.76 -5.25
N GLN A 8 11.68 -15.80 -6.59
CA GLN A 8 11.28 -14.68 -7.42
C GLN A 8 10.20 -15.14 -8.40
N LEU A 9 9.07 -14.45 -8.38
CA LEU A 9 8.07 -14.51 -9.43
C LEU A 9 8.24 -13.22 -10.24
N ILE A 10 8.70 -13.33 -11.49
CA ILE A 10 9.03 -12.19 -12.34
C ILE A 10 8.27 -12.28 -13.66
N GLY A 11 7.58 -11.21 -14.03
CA GLY A 11 6.91 -11.08 -15.32
C GLY A 11 7.96 -10.90 -16.41
N ALA A 12 8.00 -11.84 -17.36
CA ALA A 12 8.84 -11.74 -18.53
C ALA A 12 8.07 -11.03 -19.66
N SER A 13 8.37 -9.77 -19.91
CA SER A 13 7.90 -9.05 -21.10
C SER A 13 9.03 -8.79 -22.09
N GLN A 14 8.70 -8.75 -23.38
CA GLN A 14 9.61 -8.25 -24.42
C GLN A 14 9.54 -6.72 -24.55
N GLY A 15 8.55 -6.07 -23.92
CA GLY A 15 8.34 -4.63 -23.92
C GLY A 15 8.89 -3.96 -22.65
N GLN A 16 9.16 -2.66 -22.75
CA GLN A 16 9.66 -1.82 -21.66
C GLN A 16 8.54 -1.29 -20.74
N TRP A 17 7.27 -1.40 -21.16
CA TRP A 17 6.14 -0.71 -20.52
C TRP A 17 5.18 -1.64 -19.79
N ALA A 18 4.57 -1.11 -18.73
CA ALA A 18 3.63 -1.81 -17.85
C ALA A 18 2.41 -2.44 -18.54
N TYR A 19 1.92 -1.85 -19.64
CA TYR A 19 0.78 -2.40 -20.39
C TYR A 19 1.14 -3.67 -21.19
N ASP A 20 2.43 -3.86 -21.48
CA ASP A 20 2.96 -5.06 -22.15
C ASP A 20 3.42 -6.14 -21.14
N ALA A 21 3.18 -5.92 -19.84
CA ALA A 21 3.53 -6.89 -18.80
C ALA A 21 2.59 -8.11 -18.83
N PRO A 22 3.10 -9.32 -18.51
CA PRO A 22 2.24 -10.46 -18.25
C PRO A 22 1.19 -10.13 -17.20
N GLN A 23 -0.04 -10.58 -17.45
CA GLN A 23 -1.16 -10.29 -16.57
C GLN A 23 -1.44 -11.48 -15.64
N LEU A 24 -1.62 -11.19 -14.36
CA LEU A 24 -2.18 -12.12 -13.40
C LEU A 24 -3.60 -11.67 -13.10
N TYR A 25 -4.56 -12.54 -13.37
CA TYR A 25 -5.98 -12.35 -13.07
C TYR A 25 -6.50 -13.61 -12.39
N ASN A 26 -7.51 -13.46 -11.53
CA ASN A 26 -8.11 -14.60 -10.85
C ASN A 26 -9.15 -15.32 -11.73
N GLU A 27 -9.41 -16.59 -11.42
CA GLU A 27 -10.62 -17.27 -11.88
C GLU A 27 -11.72 -17.11 -10.83
N ALA A 28 -12.99 -17.18 -11.27
CA ALA A 28 -14.13 -16.92 -10.40
C ALA A 28 -14.14 -17.81 -9.13
N GLY A 29 -14.28 -17.19 -7.95
CA GLY A 29 -14.52 -17.88 -6.68
C GLY A 29 -13.30 -18.07 -5.77
N SER A 30 -12.19 -17.40 -6.03
CA SER A 30 -11.00 -17.40 -5.16
C SER A 30 -10.93 -16.14 -4.29
N THR A 31 -10.26 -16.21 -3.14
CA THR A 31 -10.16 -15.08 -2.20
C THR A 31 -9.13 -14.02 -2.60
N ALA A 32 -8.14 -14.40 -3.42
CA ALA A 32 -7.14 -13.49 -3.95
C ALA A 32 -6.61 -13.95 -5.32
N THR A 33 -6.13 -13.02 -6.15
CA THR A 33 -5.42 -13.36 -7.40
C THR A 33 -4.08 -14.04 -7.12
N LEU A 34 -3.36 -13.59 -6.09
CA LEU A 34 -2.10 -14.17 -5.64
C LEU A 34 -2.01 -14.17 -4.11
N ILE A 35 -1.62 -15.30 -3.52
CA ILE A 35 -1.36 -15.43 -2.07
C ILE A 35 0.09 -15.84 -1.86
N VAL A 36 0.85 -15.03 -1.13
CA VAL A 36 2.28 -15.30 -0.82
C VAL A 36 2.40 -15.89 0.57
N ARG A 37 2.59 -17.20 0.63
CA ARG A 37 2.47 -18.00 1.87
C ARG A 37 3.81 -18.29 2.58
N ALA A 38 4.92 -17.84 2.02
CA ALA A 38 6.26 -18.12 2.57
C ALA A 38 7.11 -16.85 2.62
N PRO A 39 8.22 -16.83 3.38
CA PRO A 39 8.99 -15.61 3.57
C PRO A 39 9.97 -15.39 2.40
N GLY A 40 10.35 -14.13 2.18
CA GLY A 40 11.45 -13.78 1.26
C GLY A 40 11.13 -13.96 -0.22
N TRP A 41 9.86 -13.79 -0.62
CA TRP A 41 9.49 -13.70 -2.02
C TRP A 41 9.81 -12.33 -2.61
N ARG A 42 10.06 -12.30 -3.91
CA ARG A 42 9.97 -11.10 -4.74
C ARG A 42 8.93 -11.32 -5.83
N VAL A 43 7.96 -10.41 -5.95
CA VAL A 43 6.94 -10.39 -7.01
C VAL A 43 7.16 -9.13 -7.83
N SER A 44 7.48 -9.26 -9.12
CA SER A 44 7.86 -8.10 -9.93
C SER A 44 7.50 -8.20 -11.41
N GLY A 45 7.23 -7.07 -12.05
CA GLY A 45 7.06 -6.98 -13.49
C GLY A 45 5.73 -7.50 -14.03
N PHE A 46 4.69 -7.57 -13.19
CA PHE A 46 3.35 -7.99 -13.61
C PHE A 46 2.38 -6.83 -13.66
N ARG A 47 1.34 -6.98 -14.48
CA ARG A 47 0.06 -6.30 -14.25
C ARG A 47 -0.86 -7.27 -13.50
N LEU A 48 -1.14 -6.97 -12.23
CA LEU A 48 -2.05 -7.76 -11.41
C LEU A 48 -3.42 -7.09 -11.43
N VAL A 49 -4.41 -7.83 -11.91
CA VAL A 49 -5.73 -7.31 -12.24
C VAL A 49 -6.74 -7.84 -11.22
N GLY A 50 -7.53 -6.92 -10.68
CA GLY A 50 -8.71 -7.25 -9.89
C GLY A 50 -9.82 -7.82 -10.76
N ASP A 51 -10.56 -8.79 -10.23
CA ASP A 51 -11.72 -9.39 -10.88
C ASP A 51 -12.87 -9.54 -9.89
N THR A 52 -14.09 -9.61 -10.39
CA THR A 52 -15.33 -9.84 -9.61
C THR A 52 -15.26 -11.13 -8.80
N GLY A 53 -14.46 -12.10 -9.26
CA GLY A 53 -14.20 -13.35 -8.58
C GLY A 53 -13.24 -13.27 -7.40
N SER A 54 -12.57 -12.13 -7.17
CA SER A 54 -11.46 -11.97 -6.21
C SER A 54 -11.54 -10.66 -5.43
N PRO A 55 -11.83 -10.67 -4.12
CA PRO A 55 -11.87 -9.44 -3.34
C PRO A 55 -10.48 -8.81 -3.11
N ILE A 56 -9.39 -9.53 -3.36
CA ILE A 56 -8.02 -9.07 -3.14
C ILE A 56 -7.16 -9.40 -4.36
N ILE A 57 -6.26 -8.51 -4.77
CA ILE A 57 -5.29 -8.80 -5.84
C ILE A 57 -4.11 -9.60 -5.27
N LEU A 58 -3.48 -9.12 -4.20
CA LEU A 58 -2.34 -9.79 -3.57
C LEU A 58 -2.50 -9.86 -2.06
N GLU A 59 -2.51 -11.08 -1.52
CA GLU A 59 -2.61 -11.33 -0.08
C GLU A 59 -1.27 -11.74 0.53
N LEU A 60 -0.90 -11.08 1.63
CA LEU A 60 0.27 -11.37 2.45
C LEU A 60 -0.16 -11.88 3.83
N PRO A 61 -0.33 -13.20 4.02
CA PRO A 61 -0.77 -13.77 5.28
C PRO A 61 0.36 -13.96 6.31
N LEU A 62 0.03 -13.73 7.59
CA LEU A 62 0.81 -14.07 8.77
C LEU A 62 -0.10 -14.63 9.87
N ALA A 63 -0.10 -15.94 10.07
CA ALA A 63 -0.81 -16.57 11.19
C ALA A 63 0.16 -16.83 12.35
N GLN A 64 0.23 -15.91 13.31
CA GLN A 64 1.10 -16.06 14.48
C GLN A 64 0.42 -16.92 15.57
N ALA A 65 0.31 -18.25 15.37
CA ALA A 65 -0.08 -19.17 16.44
C ALA A 65 0.54 -20.57 16.29
N GLY A 66 1.24 -20.98 17.36
CA GLY A 66 1.73 -22.31 17.71
C GLY A 66 1.65 -23.44 16.68
N SER A 67 2.73 -23.64 15.93
CA SER A 67 3.09 -24.93 15.32
C SER A 67 1.94 -25.68 14.61
N THR A 68 1.60 -25.26 13.41
CA THR A 68 1.11 -26.20 12.39
C THR A 68 1.78 -25.88 11.06
N ALA A 69 2.03 -26.92 10.27
CA ALA A 69 2.84 -26.89 9.05
C ALA A 69 2.16 -26.17 7.87
N ASP A 70 1.10 -25.38 8.12
CA ASP A 70 0.35 -24.64 7.11
C ASP A 70 0.83 -23.19 7.07
N THR A 71 1.35 -22.85 5.90
CA THR A 71 2.33 -21.82 5.66
C THR A 71 1.69 -20.45 5.51
N ASP A 72 1.24 -19.79 6.56
CA ASP A 72 0.89 -18.36 6.51
C ASP A 72 2.01 -17.56 7.15
N TRP A 73 3.06 -17.34 6.36
CA TRP A 73 4.29 -16.72 6.82
C TRP A 73 4.95 -15.91 5.71
N ALA A 74 4.32 -14.81 5.31
CA ALA A 74 4.79 -13.87 4.29
C ALA A 74 5.88 -12.81 4.67
N PRO A 75 6.58 -12.81 5.83
CA PRO A 75 7.56 -11.77 6.13
C PRO A 75 8.67 -11.60 5.08
N GLY A 76 9.21 -10.39 4.98
CA GLY A 76 10.35 -10.12 4.10
C GLY A 76 10.02 -10.14 2.60
N THR A 77 8.74 -10.17 2.24
CA THR A 77 8.28 -10.15 0.85
C THR A 77 8.54 -8.79 0.21
N MET A 78 9.05 -8.79 -1.01
CA MET A 78 9.22 -7.62 -1.86
C MET A 78 8.22 -7.67 -3.02
N ILE A 79 7.51 -6.56 -3.24
CA ILE A 79 6.56 -6.38 -4.33
C ILE A 79 7.03 -5.14 -5.07
N ASP A 80 7.56 -5.29 -6.28
CA ASP A 80 8.19 -4.18 -6.97
C ASP A 80 7.97 -4.13 -8.48
N ASN A 81 7.89 -2.94 -9.06
CA ASN A 81 7.72 -2.74 -10.52
C ASN A 81 6.49 -3.47 -11.09
N ASN A 82 5.38 -3.50 -10.35
CA ASN A 82 4.12 -4.04 -10.81
C ASN A 82 3.10 -2.93 -11.07
N VAL A 83 2.03 -3.28 -11.77
CA VAL A 83 0.81 -2.46 -11.86
C VAL A 83 -0.35 -3.22 -11.23
N PHE A 84 -0.97 -2.62 -10.22
CA PHE A 84 -2.18 -3.08 -9.58
C PHE A 84 -3.37 -2.35 -10.19
N TYR A 85 -4.20 -3.09 -10.91
CA TYR A 85 -5.29 -2.53 -11.69
C TYR A 85 -6.63 -2.95 -11.08
N GLY A 86 -7.28 -2.01 -10.40
CA GLY A 86 -8.45 -2.23 -9.55
C GLY A 86 -9.81 -1.92 -10.17
N ALA A 87 -9.92 -1.76 -11.50
CA ALA A 87 -11.12 -1.23 -12.19
C ALA A 87 -12.43 -2.03 -12.02
N VAL A 88 -12.44 -3.06 -11.18
CA VAL A 88 -13.61 -3.80 -10.75
C VAL A 88 -13.99 -3.39 -9.31
N ALA A 89 -15.25 -3.02 -9.12
CA ALA A 89 -15.79 -2.35 -7.93
C ALA A 89 -15.87 -3.17 -6.63
N SER A 90 -15.01 -4.18 -6.46
CA SER A 90 -15.05 -5.06 -5.29
C SER A 90 -13.71 -5.70 -4.95
N CYS A 91 -12.59 -5.07 -5.34
CA CYS A 91 -11.27 -5.63 -5.10
C CYS A 91 -10.32 -4.63 -4.45
N SER A 92 -9.57 -5.07 -3.44
CA SER A 92 -8.45 -4.34 -2.84
C SER A 92 -7.13 -4.76 -3.48
N GLY A 93 -6.11 -3.90 -3.43
CA GLY A 93 -4.81 -4.17 -4.06
C GLY A 93 -3.98 -5.18 -3.26
N ILE A 94 -3.24 -4.69 -2.27
CA ILE A 94 -2.42 -5.51 -1.38
C ILE A 94 -3.08 -5.58 0.01
N ASN A 95 -3.32 -6.78 0.51
CA ASN A 95 -3.81 -6.99 1.87
C ASN A 95 -2.73 -7.60 2.78
N PHE A 96 -2.40 -6.89 3.85
CA PHE A 96 -1.63 -7.36 5.00
C PHE A 96 -2.55 -8.15 5.96
N ASN A 97 -2.74 -9.43 5.68
CA ASN A 97 -3.49 -10.32 6.56
C ASN A 97 -2.58 -10.84 7.68
N GLY A 98 -2.83 -10.45 8.92
CA GLY A 98 -2.09 -10.89 10.11
C GLY A 98 -0.82 -10.10 10.41
N ALA A 99 -0.60 -8.97 9.73
CA ALA A 99 0.54 -8.06 9.94
C ALA A 99 1.95 -8.66 9.71
N PRO A 100 2.25 -9.21 8.52
CA PRO A 100 3.61 -9.65 8.17
C PRO A 100 4.62 -8.49 8.26
N PRO A 101 5.74 -8.65 8.99
CA PRO A 101 6.80 -7.65 9.05
C PRO A 101 7.75 -7.69 7.84
N ASP A 102 8.57 -6.63 7.72
CA ASP A 102 9.68 -6.51 6.77
C ASP A 102 9.26 -6.55 5.29
N VAL A 103 8.00 -6.23 4.98
CA VAL A 103 7.48 -6.18 3.61
C VAL A 103 7.93 -4.90 2.91
N ARG A 104 8.29 -5.01 1.63
CA ARG A 104 8.70 -3.88 0.79
C ARG A 104 7.78 -3.76 -0.43
N ILE A 105 7.15 -2.61 -0.60
CA ILE A 105 6.26 -2.27 -1.71
C ILE A 105 6.92 -1.10 -2.46
N LEU A 106 7.55 -1.39 -3.59
CA LEU A 106 8.50 -0.47 -4.24
C LEU A 106 8.18 -0.23 -5.71
N ASN A 107 8.16 1.01 -6.18
CA ASN A 107 8.06 1.32 -7.62
C ASN A 107 6.85 0.68 -8.33
N ASN A 108 5.73 0.49 -7.63
CA ASN A 108 4.50 -0.03 -8.24
C ASN A 108 3.58 1.12 -8.65
N ILE A 109 2.66 0.84 -9.57
CA ILE A 109 1.53 1.72 -9.88
C ILE A 109 0.27 1.07 -9.33
N PHE A 110 -0.56 1.83 -8.64
CA PHE A 110 -1.89 1.43 -8.19
C PHE A 110 -2.92 2.34 -8.84
N GLU A 111 -3.86 1.76 -9.59
CA GLU A 111 -4.83 2.53 -10.35
C GLU A 111 -6.24 1.94 -10.32
N LEU A 112 -7.23 2.84 -10.38
CA LEU A 112 -8.63 2.54 -10.66
C LEU A 112 -9.38 1.70 -9.62
N PHE A 113 -9.10 1.82 -8.33
CA PHE A 113 -9.90 1.17 -7.27
C PHE A 113 -11.13 2.03 -6.93
N PRO A 114 -12.34 1.73 -7.43
CA PRO A 114 -13.42 2.72 -7.51
C PRO A 114 -14.36 2.70 -6.31
N THR A 115 -14.04 1.95 -5.26
CA THR A 115 -14.98 1.67 -4.15
C THR A 115 -14.30 1.93 -2.81
N ALA A 116 -14.93 2.76 -1.99
CA ALA A 116 -14.52 2.97 -0.60
C ALA A 116 -14.59 1.63 0.15
N SER A 117 -13.66 1.38 1.08
CA SER A 117 -13.41 0.07 1.72
C SER A 117 -12.69 -0.99 0.86
N ASN A 118 -12.24 -0.63 -0.34
CA ASN A 118 -11.39 -1.49 -1.16
C ASN A 118 -10.14 -0.73 -1.62
N PRO A 119 -9.24 -0.38 -0.69
CA PRO A 119 -8.10 0.47 -0.97
C PRO A 119 -7.02 -0.26 -1.77
N CYS A 120 -6.07 0.52 -2.31
CA CYS A 120 -4.88 -0.04 -2.95
C CYS A 120 -4.02 -0.87 -1.97
N ILE A 121 -3.92 -0.45 -0.71
CA ILE A 121 -3.20 -1.17 0.36
C ILE A 121 -4.04 -1.14 1.64
N GLU A 122 -4.25 -2.31 2.25
CA GLU A 122 -4.98 -2.48 3.52
C GLU A 122 -4.37 -3.52 4.47
N SER A 123 -4.91 -3.56 5.69
CA SER A 123 -4.75 -4.68 6.62
C SER A 123 -6.11 -5.11 7.19
N THR A 124 -6.65 -6.24 6.72
CA THR A 124 -7.98 -6.69 7.15
C THR A 124 -8.00 -7.50 8.45
N ALA A 125 -6.88 -8.11 8.84
CA ALA A 125 -6.81 -8.91 10.07
C ALA A 125 -5.48 -8.74 10.80
N SER A 126 -5.54 -8.63 12.13
CA SER A 126 -4.45 -8.88 13.07
C SER A 126 -4.96 -8.72 14.51
N GLY A 127 -5.09 -9.81 15.25
CA GLY A 127 -5.53 -9.74 16.65
C GLY A 127 -4.44 -9.30 17.64
N VAL A 128 -3.19 -9.17 17.19
CA VAL A 128 -2.02 -9.22 18.08
C VAL A 128 -0.97 -8.14 17.78
N ALA A 129 -0.80 -7.72 16.52
CA ALA A 129 0.28 -6.80 16.13
C ALA A 129 -0.02 -5.99 14.86
N ASN A 130 0.73 -4.92 14.63
CA ASN A 130 0.70 -4.14 13.40
C ASN A 130 1.87 -4.50 12.48
N ALA A 131 1.76 -4.20 11.19
CA ALA A 131 2.80 -4.50 10.22
C ALA A 131 4.07 -3.69 10.53
N TYR A 132 5.18 -4.37 10.80
CA TYR A 132 6.38 -3.77 11.40
C TYR A 132 7.57 -3.74 10.44
N ARG A 133 8.33 -2.63 10.43
CA ARG A 133 9.51 -2.40 9.54
C ARG A 133 9.21 -2.58 8.06
N CYS A 134 8.01 -2.21 7.65
CA CYS A 134 7.63 -2.22 6.26
C CYS A 134 8.21 -1.00 5.54
N THR A 135 8.28 -1.08 4.22
CA THR A 135 8.66 0.04 3.36
C THR A 135 7.68 0.17 2.22
N VAL A 136 7.07 1.33 2.08
CA VAL A 136 6.22 1.69 0.93
C VAL A 136 6.88 2.86 0.24
N ALA A 137 7.56 2.62 -0.88
CA ALA A 137 8.37 3.65 -1.50
C ALA A 137 8.29 3.75 -3.02
N ASN A 138 8.36 4.98 -3.52
CA ASN A 138 8.38 5.31 -4.95
C ASN A 138 7.20 4.72 -5.74
N ASN A 139 6.06 4.48 -5.09
CA ASN A 139 4.86 4.01 -5.77
C ASN A 139 4.06 5.20 -6.31
N GLN A 140 3.29 4.96 -7.36
CA GLN A 140 2.34 5.91 -7.91
C GLN A 140 0.91 5.44 -7.58
N PHE A 141 0.13 6.30 -6.96
CA PHE A 141 -1.26 6.07 -6.61
C PHE A 141 -2.14 7.02 -7.43
N MET A 142 -3.04 6.44 -8.23
CA MET A 142 -3.87 7.21 -9.14
C MET A 142 -5.31 6.70 -9.20
N ASP A 143 -6.23 7.62 -9.47
CA ASP A 143 -7.62 7.34 -9.85
C ASP A 143 -8.31 6.29 -8.95
N SER A 144 -8.08 6.33 -7.63
CA SER A 144 -8.71 5.40 -6.69
C SER A 144 -9.47 6.16 -5.61
N VAL A 145 -10.49 5.54 -5.01
CA VAL A 145 -11.22 6.16 -3.90
C VAL A 145 -10.36 6.16 -2.63
N GLU A 146 -9.63 5.08 -2.37
CA GLU A 146 -8.73 4.96 -1.22
C GLU A 146 -7.39 4.37 -1.66
N TYR A 147 -6.28 5.02 -1.29
CA TYR A 147 -4.93 4.58 -1.62
C TYR A 147 -4.37 3.66 -0.54
N ILE A 148 -3.83 4.22 0.54
CA ILE A 148 -3.34 3.43 1.68
C ILE A 148 -4.33 3.64 2.83
N ASN A 149 -5.08 2.60 3.17
CA ASN A 149 -6.00 2.62 4.30
C ASN A 149 -5.72 1.42 5.21
N MET A 150 -4.90 1.67 6.22
CA MET A 150 -4.49 0.67 7.21
C MET A 150 -5.27 0.81 8.53
N ALA A 151 -6.29 1.67 8.61
CA ALA A 151 -7.06 1.89 9.83
C ALA A 151 -7.76 0.60 10.30
N THR A 152 -7.79 0.23 11.57
CA THR A 152 -7.15 0.81 12.78
C THR A 152 -5.84 0.08 13.14
N ARG A 153 -5.18 -0.47 12.12
CA ARG A 153 -4.07 -1.43 12.21
C ARG A 153 -2.87 -0.96 11.39
N GLY A 154 -2.57 0.34 11.51
CA GLY A 154 -1.51 1.05 10.81
C GLY A 154 -0.15 0.37 10.82
N PHE A 155 0.84 1.00 10.20
CA PHE A 155 2.21 0.48 10.24
C PHE A 155 2.90 0.79 11.58
N ASN A 156 3.90 -0.01 11.94
CA ASN A 156 4.78 0.26 13.07
C ASN A 156 6.24 0.37 12.62
N SER A 157 6.94 1.43 13.05
CA SER A 157 8.36 1.68 12.73
C SER A 157 8.69 1.45 11.25
N SER A 158 7.80 1.90 10.37
CA SER A 158 7.88 1.69 8.93
C SER A 158 8.16 2.99 8.21
N HIS A 159 8.65 2.88 6.96
CA HIS A 159 8.98 4.04 6.14
C HIS A 159 8.04 4.12 4.93
N ILE A 160 7.46 5.29 4.71
CA ILE A 160 6.54 5.58 3.61
C ILE A 160 7.08 6.81 2.89
N PHE A 161 7.73 6.64 1.74
CA PHE A 161 8.48 7.75 1.15
C PHE A 161 8.59 7.75 -0.37
N GLY A 162 8.78 8.93 -0.97
CA GLY A 162 8.97 9.06 -2.41
C GLY A 162 7.73 8.69 -3.23
N ASN A 163 6.57 8.45 -2.60
CA ASN A 163 5.35 8.08 -3.32
C ASN A 163 4.66 9.32 -3.89
N SER A 164 3.97 9.15 -5.01
CA SER A 164 3.12 10.21 -5.60
C SER A 164 1.65 9.82 -5.51
N PHE A 165 0.84 10.72 -5.00
CA PHE A 165 -0.61 10.55 -4.88
C PHE A 165 -1.30 11.59 -5.78
N ASP A 166 -2.25 11.17 -6.63
CA ASP A 166 -3.06 12.11 -7.41
C ASP A 166 -4.40 12.41 -6.73
N THR A 167 -5.07 13.49 -7.12
CA THR A 167 -6.40 13.89 -6.61
C THR A 167 -7.56 13.04 -7.11
N GLY A 168 -7.30 12.09 -8.02
CA GLY A 168 -8.29 11.37 -8.79
C GLY A 168 -8.87 12.20 -9.92
N HIS A 169 -8.71 11.73 -11.16
CA HIS A 169 -9.41 12.23 -12.33
C HIS A 169 -10.75 11.51 -12.55
N ILE A 170 -10.77 10.19 -12.40
CA ILE A 170 -11.93 9.33 -12.64
C ILE A 170 -12.71 9.09 -11.33
N ASN A 171 -12.00 8.72 -10.27
CA ASN A 171 -12.59 8.43 -8.97
C ASN A 171 -12.23 9.54 -7.99
N THR A 172 -13.19 10.06 -7.23
CA THR A 172 -12.90 11.03 -6.17
C THR A 172 -12.18 10.34 -5.02
N VAL A 173 -10.94 10.76 -4.75
CA VAL A 173 -10.15 10.23 -3.63
C VAL A 173 -10.73 10.75 -2.31
N THR A 174 -10.94 9.84 -1.37
CA THR A 174 -11.37 10.16 0.01
C THR A 174 -10.27 9.86 1.02
N THR A 175 -9.37 8.91 0.74
CA THR A 175 -8.26 8.53 1.61
C THR A 175 -6.97 8.41 0.82
N TYR A 176 -6.00 9.28 1.13
CA TYR A 176 -4.67 9.24 0.56
C TYR A 176 -3.74 8.35 1.39
N LEU A 177 -3.67 8.61 2.69
CA LEU A 177 -2.83 7.84 3.61
C LEU A 177 -3.43 7.85 5.01
N ASP A 178 -4.05 6.73 5.38
CA ASP A 178 -4.49 6.46 6.75
C ASP A 178 -3.62 5.34 7.34
N ILE A 179 -2.81 5.70 8.32
CA ILE A 179 -1.97 4.78 9.11
C ILE A 179 -2.33 4.83 10.60
N SER A 180 -3.58 5.21 10.90
CA SER A 180 -4.11 5.23 12.26
C SER A 180 -4.02 3.86 12.93
N GLY A 181 -3.80 3.89 14.24
CA GLY A 181 -3.53 2.70 15.05
C GLY A 181 -2.10 2.15 14.93
N GLY A 182 -1.29 2.66 14.00
CA GLY A 182 0.15 2.44 13.91
C GLY A 182 0.97 3.33 14.86
N ASN A 183 2.30 3.14 14.87
CA ASN A 183 3.22 4.02 15.62
C ASN A 183 4.65 4.11 15.09
N ASP A 184 5.31 5.24 15.37
CA ASP A 184 6.72 5.54 15.11
C ASP A 184 7.13 5.40 13.64
N ASN A 185 6.24 5.72 12.71
CA ASN A 185 6.51 5.69 11.28
C ASN A 185 7.24 6.94 10.81
N VAL A 186 7.94 6.83 9.67
CA VAL A 186 8.55 7.96 8.98
C VAL A 186 7.91 8.11 7.61
N VAL A 187 7.21 9.23 7.42
CA VAL A 187 6.54 9.63 6.19
C VAL A 187 7.25 10.86 5.63
N PHE A 188 8.00 10.72 4.54
CA PHE A 188 8.83 11.81 4.01
C PHE A 188 8.96 11.75 2.48
N ASP A 189 9.28 12.86 1.84
CA ASP A 189 9.54 12.94 0.39
C ASP A 189 8.38 12.44 -0.49
N ASN A 190 7.16 12.38 0.05
CA ASN A 190 5.97 12.06 -0.76
C ASN A 190 5.43 13.34 -1.41
N ILE A 191 4.76 13.16 -2.55
CA ILE A 191 4.00 14.21 -3.23
C ILE A 191 2.53 13.97 -2.92
N PHE A 192 1.96 14.82 -2.08
CA PHE A 192 0.58 14.77 -1.62
C PHE A 192 -0.24 15.90 -2.27
N PRO A 193 -1.48 15.63 -2.70
CA PRO A 193 -2.37 16.69 -3.14
C PRO A 193 -3.06 17.37 -1.96
N GLY A 194 -3.32 18.67 -2.11
CA GLY A 194 -3.93 19.49 -1.08
C GLY A 194 -3.07 19.66 0.17
N ASP A 195 -3.50 20.52 1.09
CA ASP A 195 -2.82 20.73 2.36
C ASP A 195 -3.15 19.60 3.34
N TYR A 196 -2.28 18.61 3.48
CA TYR A 196 -2.54 17.43 4.31
C TYR A 196 -2.64 17.72 5.82
N SER A 197 -2.24 18.91 6.27
CA SER A 197 -2.38 19.30 7.68
C SER A 197 -3.79 19.77 8.03
N ASN A 198 -4.56 20.20 7.03
CA ASN A 198 -5.91 20.77 7.18
C ASN A 198 -6.98 20.03 6.36
N THR A 199 -6.58 19.34 5.30
CA THR A 199 -7.47 18.64 4.36
C THR A 199 -7.67 17.20 4.83
N GLY A 200 -8.91 16.71 4.73
CA GLY A 200 -9.24 15.31 5.02
C GLY A 200 -8.54 14.33 4.07
N GLY A 201 -8.47 13.06 4.48
CA GLY A 201 -7.87 11.97 3.69
C GLY A 201 -6.46 11.57 4.13
N TYR A 202 -5.91 12.22 5.17
CA TYR A 202 -4.66 11.85 5.82
C TYR A 202 -4.91 11.62 7.31
N THR A 203 -4.45 10.48 7.83
CA THR A 203 -4.56 10.16 9.26
C THR A 203 -3.26 9.57 9.76
N ALA A 204 -2.65 10.20 10.76
CA ALA A 204 -1.38 9.76 11.33
C ALA A 204 -1.56 8.66 12.40
N GLY A 205 -0.52 7.87 12.60
CA GLY A 205 -0.34 7.02 13.78
C GLY A 205 0.29 7.77 14.95
N THR A 206 0.53 7.05 16.05
CA THR A 206 1.13 7.64 17.26
C THR A 206 2.64 7.81 17.10
N GLY A 207 3.18 9.02 17.32
CA GLY A 207 4.63 9.25 17.27
C GLY A 207 5.22 9.28 15.86
N ASP A 208 4.37 9.33 14.83
CA ASP A 208 4.82 9.38 13.45
C ASP A 208 5.50 10.71 13.11
N THR A 209 6.51 10.65 12.25
CA THR A 209 7.21 11.81 11.69
C THR A 209 6.79 12.01 10.25
N TRP A 210 6.21 13.17 9.94
CA TRP A 210 5.71 13.53 8.60
C TRP A 210 6.54 14.63 7.90
N ALA A 211 7.76 14.86 8.36
CA ALA A 211 8.59 15.95 7.88
C ALA A 211 9.13 15.69 6.46
N GLY A 212 9.11 16.74 5.62
CA GLY A 212 9.74 16.74 4.30
C GLY A 212 8.88 16.18 3.15
N ASN A 213 7.56 16.18 3.30
CA ASN A 213 6.64 15.90 2.19
C ASN A 213 6.32 17.19 1.43
N PHE A 214 6.03 17.05 0.13
CA PHE A 214 5.58 18.12 -0.74
C PHE A 214 4.06 18.07 -0.86
N ALA A 215 3.42 19.22 -0.70
CA ALA A 215 1.97 19.31 -0.80
C ALA A 215 1.52 20.67 -1.32
N ASP A 216 0.32 20.72 -1.87
CA ASP A 216 -0.27 21.98 -2.31
C ASP A 216 -0.57 22.85 -1.08
N ASP A 217 -0.10 24.09 -1.11
CA ASP A 217 -0.44 25.08 -0.08
C ASP A 217 -1.76 25.77 -0.45
N THR A 218 -2.85 25.33 0.18
CA THR A 218 -4.20 25.84 -0.10
C THR A 218 -4.80 26.69 1.03
N ALA A 219 -4.06 26.96 2.11
CA ALA A 219 -4.54 27.71 3.29
C ALA A 219 -3.84 29.07 3.43
N GLU A 220 -4.48 30.14 2.92
CA GLU A 220 -3.89 31.49 2.76
C GLU A 220 -3.57 32.29 4.06
N THR A 221 -3.51 31.69 5.26
CA THR A 221 -3.15 32.44 6.50
C THR A 221 -1.67 32.30 6.91
N GLU A 222 -0.93 31.35 6.34
CA GLU A 222 0.46 31.06 6.72
C GLU A 222 1.50 31.65 5.74
N VAL A 223 1.05 32.42 4.75
CA VAL A 223 1.89 32.97 3.68
C VAL A 223 2.79 34.11 4.18
N GLY A 224 3.87 33.73 4.86
CA GLY A 224 5.03 34.56 5.14
C GLY A 224 6.30 34.09 4.44
N THR A 225 6.53 32.77 4.31
CA THR A 225 7.85 32.24 3.89
C THR A 225 7.90 30.80 3.36
N ASP A 226 6.78 30.10 3.12
CA ASP A 226 6.86 28.64 2.86
C ASP A 226 7.10 28.25 1.39
N THR A 227 7.95 27.23 1.22
CA THR A 227 8.57 26.80 -0.06
C THR A 227 7.83 25.63 -0.73
N GLY A 228 6.53 25.44 -0.48
CA GLY A 228 5.80 24.23 -0.89
C GLY A 228 6.14 22.98 -0.06
N ILE A 229 6.64 23.19 1.17
CA ILE A 229 6.96 22.14 2.14
C ILE A 229 6.05 22.38 3.34
N THR A 230 5.06 21.52 3.53
CA THR A 230 4.22 21.55 4.74
C THR A 230 4.99 20.91 5.89
N LEU A 231 4.96 21.55 7.07
CA LEU A 231 5.75 21.14 8.26
C LEU A 231 4.91 20.52 9.39
N LEU A 232 3.59 20.54 9.27
CA LEU A 232 2.67 20.08 10.31
C LEU A 232 2.24 18.64 10.05
N VAL A 233 2.16 17.82 11.10
CA VAL A 233 1.69 16.43 11.04
C VAL A 233 0.15 16.41 10.90
N PRO A 234 -0.46 15.55 10.05
CA PRO A 234 -1.92 15.37 10.03
C PRO A 234 -2.49 15.02 11.41
N ALA A 235 -3.76 15.34 11.63
CA ALA A 235 -4.46 14.91 12.84
C ALA A 235 -4.48 13.36 12.95
N ALA A 236 -4.38 12.88 14.19
CA ALA A 236 -4.54 11.46 14.53
C ALA A 236 -5.99 11.11 14.87
#